data_AF-A0A5Y2FMF5-F1
#
_entry.id   AF-A0A5Y2FMF5-F1
#
_cell.length_a   1.000
_cell.length_b   1.000
_cell.length_c   1.000
_cell.angle_alpha   90.00
_cell.angle_beta   90.00
_cell.angle_gamma   90.00
#
_symmetry.space_group_name_H-M   'P 1'
#
loop_
_entity.id
_entity.type
_entity.pdbx_description
1 polymer ?
#
loop_
_entity_poly.entity_id
_entity_poly.type
_entity_poly.pdbx_seq_one_letter_code
_entity_poly.pdbx_strand_id
1 'polypeptide(L)'
;MASEQGFELINMDMLVSYFSEKNINLKCTLCGHDRLTVPQVSASAGMPCNMALGSYVNVFTEKSIYSDKANQYYFSLICNNCGNETHINAFTVLNWVKEKFPVNTEDEKNADAEQ
;
A
#
# COMPACT_ATOMS: atom_id res chain seq x y z
N MET A 1 -5.41 1.03 -13.99
CA MET A 1 -5.30 2.15 -13.03
C MET A 1 -5.06 1.58 -11.63
N ALA A 2 -4.45 2.29 -10.68
CA ALA A 2 -4.09 1.73 -9.35
C ALA A 2 -5.27 1.03 -8.62
N SER A 3 -6.50 1.49 -8.89
CA SER A 3 -7.76 0.92 -8.40
C SER A 3 -8.12 -0.49 -8.93
N GLU A 4 -7.44 -1.00 -9.97
CA GLU A 4 -7.72 -2.35 -10.50
C GLU A 4 -6.90 -3.43 -9.77
N GLN A 5 -5.88 -3.04 -9.02
CA GLN A 5 -4.92 -3.97 -8.41
C GLN A 5 -5.21 -4.24 -6.94
N GLY A 6 -6.04 -3.43 -6.27
CA GLY A 6 -6.43 -3.62 -4.87
C GLY A 6 -5.50 -2.93 -3.87
N PHE A 7 -4.64 -2.01 -4.28
CA PHE A 7 -3.70 -1.33 -3.38
C PHE A 7 -4.39 -0.38 -2.40
N GLU A 8 -5.62 0.03 -2.68
CA GLU A 8 -6.52 0.74 -1.77
C GLU A 8 -6.82 -0.02 -0.48
N LEU A 9 -6.46 -1.30 -0.39
CA LEU A 9 -6.57 -2.04 0.87
C LEU A 9 -5.48 -1.65 1.88
N ILE A 10 -4.37 -1.04 1.43
CA ILE A 10 -3.16 -0.89 2.24
C ILE A 10 -3.15 0.50 2.90
N ASN A 11 -3.40 0.52 4.21
CA ASN A 11 -3.22 1.71 5.07
C ASN A 11 -1.89 1.65 5.84
N MET A 12 -1.59 2.69 6.63
CA MET A 12 -0.32 2.73 7.38
C MET A 12 -0.21 1.61 8.39
N ASP A 13 -1.30 1.33 9.12
CA ASP A 13 -1.32 0.36 10.21
C ASP A 13 -1.03 -1.05 9.68
N MET A 14 -1.58 -1.40 8.52
CA MET A 14 -1.28 -2.65 7.82
C MET A 14 0.18 -2.72 7.37
N LEU A 15 0.73 -1.63 6.82
CA LEU A 15 2.12 -1.60 6.40
C LEU A 15 3.09 -1.73 7.60
N VAL A 16 2.81 -1.05 8.71
CA VAL A 16 3.59 -1.16 9.96
C VAL A 16 3.46 -2.56 10.56
N SER A 17 2.25 -3.13 10.55
CA SER A 17 1.99 -4.50 11.01
C SER A 17 2.76 -5.53 10.17
N TYR A 18 2.80 -5.34 8.85
CA TYR A 18 3.61 -6.15 7.95
C TYR A 18 5.10 -6.11 8.34
N PHE A 19 5.67 -4.92 8.56
CA PHE A 19 7.07 -4.79 8.98
C PHE A 19 7.34 -5.46 10.32
N SER A 20 6.44 -5.26 11.29
CA SER A 20 6.57 -5.87 12.61
C SER A 20 6.53 -7.40 12.54
N GLU A 21 5.56 -7.98 11.82
CA GLU A 21 5.42 -9.44 11.69
C GLU A 21 6.61 -10.07 10.96
N LYS A 22 7.14 -9.38 9.93
CA LYS A 22 8.30 -9.85 9.17
C LYS A 22 9.65 -9.53 9.83
N ASN A 23 9.65 -8.94 11.03
CA ASN A 23 10.86 -8.49 11.73
C ASN A 23 11.76 -7.58 10.86
N ILE A 24 11.14 -6.71 10.06
CA ILE A 24 11.85 -5.76 9.19
C ILE A 24 12.22 -4.53 10.00
N ASN A 25 13.52 -4.30 10.17
CA ASN A 25 14.04 -3.08 10.78
C ASN A 25 14.32 -2.03 9.69
N LEU A 26 13.45 -1.03 9.61
CA LEU A 26 13.58 0.05 8.64
C LEU A 26 14.70 1.02 9.05
N LYS A 27 15.86 0.85 8.44
CA LYS A 27 16.96 1.80 8.46
C LYS A 27 17.39 2.12 7.04
N CYS A 28 17.91 3.32 6.84
CA CYS A 28 18.54 3.69 5.59
C CYS A 28 19.72 2.75 5.32
N THR A 29 19.67 2.06 4.18
CA THR A 29 20.72 1.12 3.74
C THR A 29 22.03 1.83 3.39
N LEU A 30 21.97 3.13 3.07
CA LEU A 30 23.14 3.92 2.70
C LEU A 30 23.88 4.53 3.90
N CYS A 31 23.15 5.19 4.82
CA CYS A 31 23.78 5.93 5.94
C CYS A 31 23.43 5.37 7.34
N GLY A 32 22.59 4.34 7.44
CA GLY A 32 22.20 3.72 8.70
C GLY A 32 21.19 4.50 9.54
N HIS A 33 20.76 5.70 9.10
CA HIS A 33 19.77 6.50 9.82
C HIS A 33 18.39 5.83 9.83
N ASP A 34 17.70 5.93 10.95
CA ASP A 34 16.41 5.28 11.25
C ASP A 34 15.18 6.14 10.95
N ARG A 35 15.38 7.42 10.58
CA ARG A 35 14.28 8.32 10.19
C ARG A 35 14.06 8.30 8.69
N LEU A 36 12.97 7.69 8.28
CA LEU A 36 12.48 7.65 6.90
C LEU A 36 11.16 8.42 6.77
N THR A 37 10.81 8.83 5.55
CA THR A 37 9.53 9.49 5.26
C THR A 37 8.32 8.58 5.50
N VAL A 38 7.15 9.19 5.71
CA VAL A 38 5.87 8.48 5.85
C VAL A 38 5.14 8.52 4.50
N PRO A 39 4.89 7.38 3.84
CA PRO A 39 4.31 7.33 2.50
C PRO A 39 2.77 7.50 2.45
N GLN A 40 2.17 8.22 3.39
CA GLN A 40 0.71 8.30 3.56
C GLN A 40 0.05 9.41 2.72
N VAL A 41 -1.13 9.11 2.17
CA VAL A 41 -2.05 10.10 1.59
C VAL A 41 -3.45 9.87 2.15
N SER A 42 -4.06 10.93 2.67
CA SER A 42 -5.47 10.90 3.08
C SER A 42 -6.39 11.10 1.88
N ALA A 43 -7.47 10.33 1.80
CA ALA A 43 -8.53 10.55 0.83
C ALA A 43 -9.14 11.96 1.00
N SER A 44 -8.96 12.80 -0.02
CA SER A 44 -9.66 14.07 -0.17
C SER A 44 -10.51 14.05 -1.44
N ALA A 45 -11.40 15.04 -1.59
CA ALA A 45 -12.24 15.21 -2.78
C ALA A 45 -11.39 15.11 -4.06
N GLY A 46 -11.63 14.07 -4.88
CA GLY A 46 -10.83 13.75 -6.07
C GLY A 46 -10.51 12.26 -6.26
N MET A 47 -10.86 11.39 -5.30
CA MET A 47 -10.72 9.94 -5.50
C MET A 47 -11.77 9.37 -6.47
N PRO A 48 -11.43 8.29 -7.21
CA PRO A 48 -12.39 7.51 -7.97
C PRO A 48 -13.55 7.04 -7.07
N CYS A 49 -14.78 7.04 -7.61
CA CYS A 49 -16.01 6.75 -6.84
C CYS A 49 -16.05 5.37 -6.15
N ASN A 50 -15.12 4.46 -6.47
CA ASN A 50 -15.04 3.12 -5.92
C ASN A 50 -14.00 2.95 -4.79
N MET A 51 -13.28 4.00 -4.40
CA MET A 51 -12.42 3.96 -3.22
C MET A 51 -13.21 4.36 -1.97
N ALA A 52 -13.06 3.57 -0.90
CA ALA A 52 -13.57 3.96 0.41
C ALA A 52 -12.87 5.25 0.90
N LEU A 53 -13.55 5.99 1.78
CA LEU A 53 -12.92 7.10 2.48
C LEU A 53 -11.90 6.54 3.49
N GLY A 54 -10.65 6.97 3.41
CA GLY A 54 -9.59 6.48 4.29
C GLY A 54 -8.25 7.15 4.06
N SER A 55 -7.25 6.78 4.85
CA SER A 55 -5.84 7.12 4.59
C SER A 55 -5.10 5.89 4.09
N TYR A 56 -4.45 6.02 2.94
CA TYR A 56 -3.82 4.93 2.22
C TYR A 56 -2.34 5.21 2.02
N VAL A 57 -1.57 4.15 1.83
CA VAL A 57 -0.15 4.30 1.45
C VAL A 57 -0.06 4.58 -0.05
N ASN A 58 0.70 5.60 -0.44
CA ASN A 58 0.92 5.93 -1.84
C ASN A 58 1.75 4.83 -2.53
N VAL A 59 1.24 4.31 -3.65
CA VAL A 59 1.91 3.31 -4.47
C VAL A 59 2.40 3.97 -5.76
N PHE A 60 3.70 3.92 -5.98
CA PHE A 60 4.34 4.38 -7.20
C PHE A 60 4.39 3.26 -8.22
N THR A 61 4.36 3.62 -9.50
CA THR A 61 4.48 2.66 -10.61
C THR A 61 5.65 3.04 -11.49
N GLU A 62 6.58 2.12 -11.68
CA GLU A 62 7.62 2.20 -12.71
C GLU A 62 7.22 1.34 -13.91
N LYS A 63 7.12 1.98 -15.08
CA LYS A 63 6.75 1.29 -16.31
C LYS A 63 7.97 0.65 -16.97
N SER A 64 7.86 -0.62 -17.31
CA SER A 64 8.88 -1.30 -18.10
C SER A 64 8.71 -0.93 -19.57
N ILE A 65 9.83 -0.59 -20.22
CA ILE A 65 9.87 -0.33 -21.67
C ILE A 65 9.69 -1.60 -22.50
N TYR A 66 9.77 -2.78 -21.87
CA TYR A 66 9.73 -4.08 -22.55
C TYR A 66 8.36 -4.77 -22.44
N SER A 67 7.63 -4.57 -21.34
CA SER A 67 6.31 -5.17 -21.16
C SER A 67 5.57 -4.57 -19.98
N ASP A 68 4.27 -4.29 -20.13
CA ASP A 68 3.40 -3.89 -19.02
C ASP A 68 3.32 -4.94 -17.90
N LYS A 69 3.57 -6.23 -18.21
CA LYS A 69 3.64 -7.30 -17.21
C LYS A 69 4.85 -7.19 -16.29
N ALA A 70 5.86 -6.42 -16.69
CA ALA A 70 7.06 -6.15 -15.93
C ALA A 70 7.02 -4.78 -15.23
N ASN A 71 5.87 -4.10 -15.21
CA ASN A 71 5.69 -2.89 -14.42
C ASN A 71 5.90 -3.19 -12.94
N GLN A 72 6.62 -2.32 -12.26
CA GLN A 72 6.88 -2.44 -10.83
C GLN A 72 5.96 -1.50 -10.06
N TYR A 73 5.44 -1.99 -8.94
CA TYR A 73 4.59 -1.25 -8.03
C TYR A 73 5.22 -1.27 -6.65
N TYR A 74 5.44 -0.12 -6.05
CA TYR A 74 6.21 -0.02 -4.81
C TYR A 74 5.78 1.14 -3.91
N PHE A 75 6.06 0.98 -2.63
CA PHE A 75 6.12 2.08 -1.67
C PHE A 75 7.53 2.64 -1.67
N SER A 76 7.68 3.96 -1.75
CA SER A 76 8.96 4.64 -1.59
C SER A 76 9.12 5.19 -0.18
N LEU A 77 10.22 4.86 0.48
CA LEU A 77 10.66 5.46 1.74
C LEU A 77 11.94 6.25 1.49
N ILE A 78 11.96 7.52 1.85
CA ILE A 78 13.11 8.41 1.62
C ILE A 78 13.80 8.66 2.95
N CYS A 79 15.12 8.52 3.00
CA CYS A 79 15.89 8.84 4.20
C CYS A 79 15.95 10.35 4.43
N ASN A 80 15.52 10.80 5.61
CA ASN A 80 15.51 12.22 5.98
C ASN A 80 16.91 12.83 6.18
N ASN A 81 17.96 12.00 6.20
CA ASN A 81 19.35 12.47 6.35
C ASN A 81 20.10 12.54 5.02
N CYS A 82 20.14 11.43 4.26
CA CYS A 82 20.95 11.35 3.03
C CYS A 82 20.14 11.36 1.74
N GLY A 83 18.81 11.37 1.80
CA GLY A 83 17.94 11.35 0.62
C GLY A 83 17.85 10.01 -0.11
N ASN A 84 18.51 8.96 0.39
CA ASN A 84 18.40 7.63 -0.23
C ASN A 84 16.97 7.12 -0.23
N GLU A 85 16.49 6.69 -1.40
CA GLU A 85 15.19 6.08 -1.59
C GLU A 85 15.26 4.56 -1.45
N THR A 86 14.31 3.98 -0.74
CA THR A 86 14.15 2.54 -0.57
C THR A 86 12.79 2.14 -1.11
N HIS A 87 12.77 1.27 -2.12
CA HIS A 87 11.54 0.78 -2.73
C HIS A 87 11.13 -0.57 -2.11
N ILE A 88 9.88 -0.65 -1.67
CA ILE A 88 9.28 -1.87 -1.10
C ILE A 88 8.20 -2.34 -2.05
N ASN A 89 8.29 -3.58 -2.53
CA ASN A 89 7.33 -4.13 -3.48
C ASN A 89 5.90 -4.14 -2.89
N ALA A 90 4.97 -3.46 -3.57
CA ALA A 90 3.61 -3.27 -3.09
C ALA A 90 2.79 -4.58 -3.15
N PHE A 91 3.03 -5.44 -4.14
CA PHE A 91 2.34 -6.73 -4.23
C PHE A 91 2.68 -7.66 -3.08
N THR A 92 3.92 -7.65 -2.59
CA THR A 92 4.31 -8.47 -1.44
C THR A 92 3.51 -8.10 -0.19
N VAL A 93 3.30 -6.80 0.04
CA VAL A 93 2.47 -6.32 1.16
C VAL A 93 1.00 -6.59 0.89
N LEU A 94 0.51 -6.34 -0.33
CA LEU A 94 -0.88 -6.59 -0.72
C LEU A 94 -1.30 -8.04 -0.49
N ASN A 95 -0.47 -8.99 -0.93
CA ASN A 95 -0.75 -10.42 -0.78
C ASN A 95 -0.85 -10.79 0.71
N TRP A 96 0.07 -10.26 1.54
CA TRP A 96 0.00 -10.45 2.98
C TRP A 96 -1.26 -9.83 3.60
N VAL A 97 -1.67 -8.63 3.17
CA VAL A 97 -2.92 -8.00 3.65
C VAL A 97 -4.12 -8.87 3.31
N LYS A 98 -4.23 -9.37 2.07
CA LYS A 98 -5.34 -10.23 1.63
C LYS A 98 -5.39 -11.56 2.41
N GLU A 99 -4.25 -12.12 2.77
CA GLU A 99 -4.18 -13.35 3.58
C GLU A 99 -4.59 -13.13 5.04
N LYS A 100 -4.25 -11.98 5.63
CA LYS A 100 -4.47 -11.68 7.06
C LYS A 100 -5.80 -11.01 7.36
N PHE A 101 -6.31 -10.23 6.41
CA PHE A 101 -7.53 -9.45 6.52
C PHE A 101 -8.44 -9.81 5.35
N PRO A 102 -8.99 -11.04 5.32
CA PRO A 102 -9.96 -11.40 4.30
C PRO A 102 -11.15 -10.44 4.38
N VAL A 103 -11.50 -9.82 3.27
CA VAL A 103 -12.71 -9.01 3.18
C VAL A 103 -13.90 -9.98 3.28
N ASN A 104 -14.59 -9.98 4.41
CA ASN A 104 -15.81 -10.77 4.57
C ASN A 104 -16.92 -10.11 3.72
N THR A 105 -17.18 -10.65 2.53
CA THR A 105 -18.32 -10.28 1.68
C THR A 105 -19.63 -10.90 2.20
N GLU A 106 -19.96 -10.74 3.48
CA GLU A 106 -21.22 -11.26 4.05
C GLU A 106 -22.33 -10.20 4.19
N ASP A 107 -22.07 -8.92 3.94
CA ASP A 107 -23.07 -7.86 4.12
C ASP A 107 -23.93 -7.52 2.89
N GLU A 108 -23.72 -8.16 1.73
CA GLU A 108 -24.52 -7.89 0.50
C GLU A 108 -25.75 -8.80 0.31
N LYS A 109 -26.10 -9.69 1.26
CA LYS A 109 -27.23 -10.62 1.08
C LYS A 109 -28.51 -10.31 1.86
N ASN A 110 -28.55 -9.26 2.69
CA ASN A 110 -29.75 -8.93 3.48
C ASN A 110 -30.34 -7.55 3.17
N ALA A 111 -30.44 -7.18 1.89
CA ALA A 111 -31.17 -5.97 1.47
C ALA A 111 -32.38 -6.24 0.54
N ASP A 112 -32.63 -7.49 0.13
CA ASP A 112 -33.78 -7.87 -0.72
C ASP A 112 -34.77 -8.79 0.00
N ALA A 113 -35.04 -8.52 1.28
CA ALA A 113 -36.15 -9.12 2.00
C ALA A 113 -36.66 -8.17 3.09
N GLU A 114 -37.41 -7.14 2.69
CA GLU A 114 -38.57 -6.56 3.41
C GLU A 114 -38.92 -5.18 2.84
N GLN A 115 -39.86 -5.14 1.86
CA GLN A 115 -41.14 -4.40 1.89
C GLN A 115 -41.74 -4.25 0.48
#